data_AF-A0A2V9AMJ3-F1
#
_entry.id   AF-A0A2V9AMJ3-F1
#
_cell.length_a   1.000
_cell.length_b   1.000
_cell.length_c   1.000
_cell.angle_alpha   90.00
_cell.angle_beta   90.00
_cell.angle_gamma   90.00
#
_symmetry.space_group_name_H-M   'P 1'
#
loop_
_entity.id
_entity.type
_entity.pdbx_description
1 polymer ?
#
loop_
_entity_poly.entity_id
_entity_poly.type
_entity_poly.pdbx_seq_one_letter_code
_entity_poly.pdbx_strand_id
1 'polypeptide(L)'
;MPESNAIRKTMSMLLAGVFGSSISVFQAGAQTSSQPTNPKRSAAPMHYRPDRFAGRAGKFYALIWGIDSLSVKYAESGEVIRFSYRVLDPNKARTLNDKKLAPSLIDPEAGVKLVVPSLEKVGQLRQSSTPEAGKSYWMAFSNKGRLVKRGDRVDVVIGPFHAQGLVVD
;
A
#
# COMPACT_ATOMS: atom_id res chain seq x y z
N MET A 1 52.72 13.59 30.82
CA MET A 1 53.77 12.60 30.48
C MET A 1 53.72 11.49 31.51
N PRO A 2 54.00 10.22 31.17
CA PRO A 2 54.60 9.74 29.92
C PRO A 2 53.64 8.73 29.19
N GLU A 3 53.57 8.72 27.85
CA GLU A 3 54.40 7.92 26.91
C GLU A 3 53.95 6.44 26.82
N SER A 4 53.99 5.74 25.68
CA SER A 4 54.37 6.07 24.31
C SER A 4 54.16 4.83 23.41
N ASN A 5 54.16 5.09 22.10
CA ASN A 5 54.68 4.25 21.01
C ASN A 5 53.82 3.10 20.46
N ALA A 6 53.91 2.75 19.17
CA ALA A 6 54.35 3.41 17.95
C ALA A 6 54.21 2.40 16.80
N ILE A 7 53.62 2.83 15.68
CA ILE A 7 54.21 2.82 14.33
C ILE A 7 54.87 1.52 13.81
N ARG A 8 54.43 1.07 12.62
CA ARG A 8 55.21 0.92 11.36
C ARG A 8 54.31 0.24 10.31
N LYS A 9 53.84 0.96 9.28
CA LYS A 9 54.43 1.08 7.91
C LYS A 9 54.85 -0.29 7.36
N THR A 10 54.47 -0.69 6.14
CA THR A 10 55.07 -0.14 4.91
C THR A 10 54.32 -0.63 3.66
N MET A 11 54.15 0.28 2.71
CA MET A 11 53.70 0.09 1.33
C MET A 11 54.88 -0.34 0.45
N SER A 12 54.69 -1.34 -0.41
CA SER A 12 55.56 -1.56 -1.58
C SER A 12 54.74 -1.89 -2.81
N MET A 13 55.19 -1.30 -3.91
CA MET A 13 54.56 -1.13 -5.21
C MET A 13 55.30 -2.01 -6.24
N LEU A 14 54.66 -2.21 -7.41
CA LEU A 14 55.25 -2.35 -8.76
C LEU A 14 55.57 -3.74 -9.39
N LEU A 15 54.79 -4.03 -10.45
CA LEU A 15 55.15 -4.17 -11.90
C LEU A 15 55.41 -5.56 -12.55
N ALA A 16 54.79 -5.69 -13.75
CA ALA A 16 55.29 -6.26 -15.02
C ALA A 16 54.88 -7.69 -15.46
N GLY A 17 54.45 -7.81 -16.73
CA GLY A 17 54.58 -9.04 -17.54
C GLY A 17 53.49 -9.27 -18.60
N VAL A 18 53.78 -8.92 -19.87
CA VAL A 18 53.01 -9.26 -21.09
C VAL A 18 53.80 -10.28 -21.92
N PHE A 19 53.11 -11.20 -22.63
CA PHE A 19 53.35 -11.70 -24.01
C PHE A 19 53.08 -13.21 -24.21
N GLY A 20 52.36 -13.57 -25.30
CA GLY A 20 52.59 -14.83 -26.03
C GLY A 20 51.37 -15.63 -26.53
N SER A 21 50.89 -15.34 -27.75
CA SER A 21 50.59 -16.24 -28.92
C SER A 21 50.43 -17.77 -28.69
N SER A 22 49.63 -18.59 -29.38
CA SER A 22 48.73 -18.57 -30.56
C SER A 22 48.12 -19.99 -30.68
N ILE A 23 47.00 -20.19 -31.41
CA ILE A 23 46.74 -21.25 -32.42
C ILE A 23 45.33 -21.03 -33.00
N SER A 24 45.26 -21.07 -34.33
CA SER A 24 44.05 -20.99 -35.17
C SER A 24 43.51 -22.38 -35.53
N VAL A 25 42.21 -22.47 -35.85
CA VAL A 25 41.57 -23.07 -37.07
C VAL A 25 40.19 -23.70 -36.78
N PHE A 26 39.25 -23.34 -37.67
CA PHE A 26 37.89 -23.79 -38.06
C PHE A 26 37.55 -25.30 -37.86
N GLN A 27 36.30 -25.80 -37.76
CA GLN A 27 35.11 -25.53 -38.59
C GLN A 27 33.82 -26.19 -38.03
N ALA A 28 32.68 -25.51 -38.25
CA ALA A 28 31.28 -25.93 -38.52
C ALA A 28 30.62 -27.18 -37.90
N GLY A 29 29.41 -26.97 -37.33
CA GLY A 29 28.39 -28.02 -37.18
C GLY A 29 27.13 -27.64 -36.37
N ALA A 30 26.12 -27.08 -37.07
CA ALA A 30 24.66 -27.17 -36.83
C ALA A 30 23.97 -26.51 -35.60
N GLN A 31 23.24 -25.43 -35.93
CA GLN A 31 21.83 -25.12 -35.60
C GLN A 31 21.34 -25.18 -34.14
N THR A 32 20.93 -24.03 -33.61
CA THR A 32 19.71 -23.98 -32.78
C THR A 32 18.94 -22.67 -33.02
N SER A 33 17.70 -22.87 -33.45
CA SER A 33 16.53 -22.00 -33.59
C SER A 33 16.55 -20.57 -33.02
N SER A 34 16.12 -19.67 -33.90
CA SER A 34 15.41 -18.40 -33.71
C SER A 34 14.38 -18.35 -32.56
N GLN A 35 14.30 -17.21 -31.84
CA GLN A 35 13.10 -16.39 -31.52
C GLN A 35 13.35 -15.39 -30.36
N PRO A 36 12.49 -14.37 -30.09
CA PRO A 36 12.34 -13.12 -30.84
C PRO A 36 12.35 -11.88 -29.91
N THR A 37 12.22 -10.68 -30.49
CA THR A 37 11.90 -9.42 -29.80
C THR A 37 10.49 -9.45 -29.21
N ASN A 38 10.35 -9.15 -27.90
CA ASN A 38 9.10 -8.60 -27.34
C ASN A 38 9.38 -7.87 -26.01
N PRO A 39 9.24 -6.53 -25.91
CA PRO A 39 9.24 -5.88 -24.61
C PRO A 39 7.89 -6.16 -23.95
N LYS A 40 7.82 -7.21 -23.13
CA LYS A 40 6.70 -7.42 -22.21
C LYS A 40 6.61 -6.19 -21.30
N ARG A 41 5.55 -5.40 -21.50
CA ARG A 41 4.99 -4.45 -20.52
C ARG A 41 5.23 -4.97 -19.11
N SER A 42 6.00 -4.23 -18.33
CA SER A 42 6.13 -4.45 -16.89
C SER A 42 4.75 -4.25 -16.26
N ALA A 43 4.00 -5.33 -16.10
CA ALA A 43 2.85 -5.35 -15.20
C ALA A 43 3.41 -5.14 -13.79
N ALA A 44 3.14 -3.96 -13.22
CA ALA A 44 3.47 -3.66 -11.84
C ALA A 44 2.95 -4.80 -10.94
N PRO A 45 3.71 -5.23 -9.91
CA PRO A 45 3.23 -6.27 -9.02
C PRO A 45 1.98 -5.75 -8.32
N MET A 46 0.83 -6.30 -8.71
CA MET A 46 -0.41 -6.16 -7.97
C MET A 46 -0.15 -6.88 -6.65
N HIS A 47 0.30 -6.15 -5.62
CA HIS A 47 0.45 -6.71 -4.29
C HIS A 47 -0.96 -7.03 -3.78
N TYR A 48 -1.43 -8.23 -4.10
CA TYR A 48 -2.61 -8.82 -3.50
C TYR A 48 -2.32 -8.97 -2.01
N ARG A 49 -2.76 -7.98 -1.24
CA ARG A 49 -2.86 -8.14 0.21
C ARG A 49 -4.06 -9.04 0.42
N PRO A 50 -3.90 -10.21 1.05
CA PRO A 50 -5.03 -11.06 1.38
C PRO A 50 -6.04 -10.22 2.15
N ASP A 51 -7.29 -10.24 1.69
CA ASP A 51 -8.36 -9.52 2.35
C ASP A 51 -8.47 -10.10 3.77
N ARG A 52 -8.15 -9.31 4.79
CA ARG A 52 -8.25 -9.75 6.19
C ARG A 52 -9.67 -10.17 6.55
N PHE A 53 -10.63 -9.78 5.72
CA PHE A 53 -12.03 -10.12 5.84
C PHE A 53 -12.47 -11.28 4.93
N ALA A 54 -11.57 -12.00 4.24
CA ALA A 54 -11.91 -13.10 3.32
C ALA A 54 -12.82 -14.23 3.89
N GLY A 55 -13.07 -14.24 5.21
CA GLY A 55 -14.09 -15.04 5.87
C GLY A 55 -15.54 -14.51 5.74
N ARG A 56 -16.38 -14.81 6.74
CA ARG A 56 -17.83 -14.48 6.72
C ARG A 56 -18.11 -12.98 6.61
N ALA A 57 -17.30 -12.15 7.28
CA ALA A 57 -17.48 -10.70 7.29
C ALA A 57 -17.24 -10.06 5.91
N GLY A 58 -16.20 -10.45 5.18
CA GLY A 58 -15.95 -9.93 3.83
C GLY A 58 -17.05 -10.35 2.85
N LYS A 59 -17.55 -11.59 2.97
CA LYS A 59 -18.74 -12.02 2.21
C LYS A 59 -19.95 -11.15 2.53
N PHE A 60 -20.19 -10.83 3.80
CA PHE A 60 -21.28 -9.95 4.19
C PHE A 60 -21.18 -8.56 3.54
N TYR A 61 -20.01 -7.91 3.57
CA TYR A 61 -19.83 -6.60 2.94
C TYR A 61 -19.95 -6.66 1.40
N ALA A 62 -19.45 -7.73 0.79
CA ALA A 62 -19.60 -7.94 -0.66
C ALA A 62 -21.08 -8.11 -1.05
N LEU A 63 -21.84 -8.93 -0.32
CA LEU A 63 -23.24 -9.22 -0.63
C LEU A 63 -24.18 -8.05 -0.36
N ILE A 64 -24.04 -7.40 0.80
CA ILE A 64 -24.98 -6.37 1.26
C ILE A 64 -24.60 -4.99 0.74
N TRP A 65 -23.31 -4.66 0.78
CA TRP A 65 -22.81 -3.32 0.47
C TRP A 65 -22.10 -3.22 -0.87
N GLY A 66 -21.86 -4.34 -1.55
CA GLY A 66 -21.22 -4.33 -2.86
C GLY A 66 -19.78 -3.84 -2.80
N ILE A 67 -19.06 -4.13 -1.71
CA ILE A 67 -17.66 -3.72 -1.53
C ILE A 67 -16.81 -4.86 -0.98
N ASP A 68 -15.51 -4.82 -1.24
CA ASP A 68 -14.52 -5.70 -0.63
C ASP A 68 -13.24 -4.94 -0.24
N SER A 69 -12.20 -5.67 0.17
CA SER A 69 -10.86 -5.14 0.39
C SER A 69 -10.82 -4.00 1.41
N LEU A 70 -11.64 -4.10 2.46
CA LEU A 70 -11.72 -3.07 3.50
C LEU A 70 -10.39 -3.02 4.25
N SER A 71 -9.82 -1.81 4.37
CA SER A 71 -8.57 -1.59 5.10
C SER A 71 -8.58 -0.24 5.80
N VAL A 72 -7.93 -0.19 6.96
CA VAL A 72 -7.71 1.02 7.73
C VAL A 72 -6.21 1.18 7.95
N LYS A 73 -5.67 2.32 7.54
CA LYS A 73 -4.24 2.62 7.59
C LYS A 73 -3.95 3.86 8.41
N TYR A 74 -2.94 3.77 9.25
CA TYR A 74 -2.27 4.85 9.94
C TYR A 74 -1.40 5.63 8.94
N ALA A 75 -1.86 6.81 8.54
CA ALA A 75 -1.24 7.66 7.53
C ALA A 75 -0.77 9.00 8.14
N GLU A 76 0.05 9.75 7.40
CA GLU A 76 0.54 11.09 7.80
C GLU A 76 1.10 11.11 9.24
N SER A 77 2.00 10.17 9.55
CA SER A 77 2.58 10.02 10.90
C SER A 77 1.56 9.83 12.04
N GLY A 78 0.32 9.49 11.69
CA GLY A 78 -0.79 9.27 12.62
C GLY A 78 -1.78 10.39 12.72
N GLU A 79 -1.56 11.49 12.02
CA GLU A 79 -2.52 12.60 12.02
C GLU A 79 -3.77 12.28 11.21
N VAL A 80 -3.68 11.25 10.37
CA VAL A 80 -4.77 10.80 9.50
C VAL A 80 -4.92 9.29 9.57
N ILE A 81 -6.16 8.83 9.72
CA ILE A 81 -6.50 7.42 9.51
C ILE A 81 -7.21 7.31 8.16
N ARG A 82 -6.65 6.50 7.26
CA ARG A 82 -7.19 6.28 5.91
C ARG A 82 -7.99 4.99 5.89
N PHE A 83 -9.30 5.10 5.64
CA PHE A 83 -10.14 3.95 5.30
C PHE A 83 -10.14 3.77 3.78
N SER A 84 -10.00 2.55 3.30
CA SER A 84 -10.03 2.21 1.88
C SER A 84 -10.89 0.98 1.66
N TYR A 85 -11.59 0.96 0.53
CA TYR A 85 -12.45 -0.14 0.10
C TYR A 85 -12.48 -0.18 -1.42
N ARG A 86 -12.88 -1.32 -1.98
CA ARG A 86 -13.07 -1.48 -3.42
C ARG A 86 -14.52 -1.80 -3.72
N VAL A 87 -15.04 -1.19 -4.79
CA VAL A 87 -16.43 -1.35 -5.21
C VAL A 87 -16.54 -2.62 -6.07
N LEU A 88 -17.49 -3.47 -5.71
CA LEU A 88 -17.94 -4.63 -6.49
C LEU A 88 -19.24 -4.31 -7.24
N ASP A 89 -20.21 -3.71 -6.55
CA ASP A 89 -21.51 -3.35 -7.10
C ASP A 89 -21.78 -1.85 -6.85
N PRO A 90 -21.75 -1.02 -7.90
CA PRO A 90 -22.01 0.41 -7.82
C PRO A 90 -23.34 0.80 -7.18
N ASN A 91 -24.40 0.02 -7.41
CA ASN A 91 -25.73 0.35 -6.95
C ASN A 91 -25.83 0.19 -5.43
N LYS A 92 -25.20 -0.86 -4.89
CA LYS A 92 -25.13 -1.11 -3.44
C LYS A 92 -24.15 -0.18 -2.74
N ALA A 93 -23.02 0.12 -3.37
CA ALA A 93 -21.97 0.96 -2.81
C ALA A 93 -22.31 2.47 -2.82
N ARG A 94 -23.43 2.88 -3.44
CA ARG A 94 -23.83 4.28 -3.58
C ARG A 94 -23.88 5.02 -2.26
N THR A 95 -24.37 4.37 -1.20
CA THR A 95 -24.44 4.93 0.15
C THR A 95 -23.07 5.32 0.70
N LEU A 96 -22.03 4.53 0.43
CA LEU A 96 -20.68 4.83 0.94
C LEU A 96 -20.06 6.06 0.29
N ASN A 97 -20.50 6.45 -0.91
CA ASN A 97 -20.01 7.64 -1.62
C ASN A 97 -20.99 8.82 -1.56
N ASP A 98 -22.09 8.72 -0.81
CA ASP A 98 -23.03 9.82 -0.66
C ASP A 98 -22.41 10.98 0.13
N LYS A 99 -22.30 12.14 -0.51
CA LYS A 99 -21.76 13.38 0.08
C LYS A 99 -22.55 13.86 1.29
N LYS A 100 -23.83 13.49 1.38
CA LYS A 100 -24.75 13.89 2.46
C LYS A 100 -24.50 13.11 3.75
N LEU A 101 -23.94 11.91 3.65
CA LEU A 101 -23.62 11.11 4.81
C LEU A 101 -22.27 11.53 5.37
N ALA A 102 -22.24 11.83 6.67
CA ALA A 102 -21.02 12.16 7.38
C ALA A 102 -20.37 10.86 7.88
N PRO A 103 -19.28 10.38 7.26
CA PRO A 103 -18.55 9.22 7.75
C PRO A 103 -17.88 9.54 9.10
N SER A 104 -17.88 8.56 10.00
CA SER A 104 -17.14 8.62 11.25
C SER A 104 -16.40 7.31 11.52
N LEU A 105 -15.25 7.41 12.16
CA LEU A 105 -14.47 6.30 12.64
C LEU A 105 -14.47 6.34 14.16
N ILE A 106 -14.82 5.23 14.80
CA ILE A 106 -14.98 5.12 16.25
C ILE A 106 -13.94 4.14 16.75
N ASP A 107 -13.18 4.55 17.76
CA ASP A 107 -12.33 3.65 18.53
C ASP A 107 -12.98 3.44 19.90
N PRO A 108 -13.60 2.28 20.15
CA PRO A 108 -14.29 1.99 21.40
C PRO A 108 -13.32 1.86 22.59
N GLU A 109 -12.07 1.45 22.37
CA GLU A 109 -11.08 1.29 23.45
C GLU A 109 -10.52 2.65 23.87
N ALA A 110 -10.18 3.50 22.90
CA ALA A 110 -9.74 4.87 23.18
C ALA A 110 -10.89 5.82 23.53
N GLY A 111 -12.15 5.44 23.29
CA GLY A 111 -13.34 6.24 23.56
C GLY A 111 -13.45 7.48 22.66
N VAL A 112 -12.88 7.42 21.44
CA VAL A 112 -12.83 8.56 20.51
C VAL A 112 -13.64 8.34 19.25
N LYS A 113 -14.16 9.44 18.70
CA LYS A 113 -14.85 9.47 17.40
C LYS A 113 -14.12 10.44 16.48
N LEU A 114 -13.45 9.90 15.47
CA LEU A 114 -12.83 10.66 14.41
C LEU A 114 -13.84 10.99 13.31
N VAL A 115 -13.76 12.19 12.77
CA VAL A 115 -14.60 12.66 11.66
C VAL A 115 -13.73 13.01 10.47
N VAL A 116 -14.32 12.93 9.27
CA VAL A 116 -13.66 13.44 8.07
C VAL A 116 -13.69 14.98 8.13
N PRO A 117 -12.54 15.67 8.13
CA PRO A 117 -12.52 17.13 8.17
C PRO A 117 -13.09 17.71 6.87
N SER A 118 -14.09 18.59 6.99
CA SER A 118 -14.57 19.42 5.88
C SER A 118 -13.64 20.62 5.72
N LEU A 119 -12.57 20.47 4.94
CA LEU A 119 -11.74 21.62 4.56
C LEU A 119 -12.51 22.45 3.52
N GLU A 120 -13.04 23.62 3.92
CA GLU A 120 -13.73 24.56 3.02
C GLU A 120 -12.83 25.12 1.88
N LYS A 121 -11.53 24.80 1.85
CA LYS A 121 -10.57 25.25 0.82
C LYS A 121 -9.67 24.17 0.21
N VAL A 122 -9.90 22.90 0.53
CA VAL A 122 -9.26 21.78 -0.17
C VAL A 122 -10.40 20.90 -0.63
N GLY A 123 -10.61 20.80 -1.95
CA GLY A 123 -11.68 19.99 -2.52
C GLY A 123 -11.77 18.65 -1.80
N GLN A 124 -13.00 18.24 -1.47
CA GLN A 124 -13.34 17.00 -0.75
C GLN A 124 -12.24 15.92 -0.84
N LEU A 125 -11.60 15.56 0.29
CA LEU A 125 -10.71 14.38 0.44
C LEU A 125 -11.51 13.07 0.39
N ARG A 126 -12.39 12.97 -0.59
CA ARG A 126 -13.20 11.82 -0.97
C ARG A 126 -13.34 11.89 -2.48
N GLN A 127 -13.02 10.81 -3.17
CA GLN A 127 -13.34 10.66 -4.59
C GLN A 127 -14.86 10.56 -4.71
N SER A 128 -15.49 11.72 -4.88
CA SER A 128 -16.94 11.83 -4.96
C SER A 128 -17.42 11.68 -6.41
N SER A 129 -17.10 10.54 -7.00
CA SER A 129 -17.69 10.10 -8.26
C SER A 129 -18.77 9.06 -7.98
N THR A 130 -19.66 8.88 -8.96
CA THR A 130 -20.50 7.68 -9.03
C THR A 130 -19.60 6.45 -8.79
N PRO A 131 -19.95 5.55 -7.86
CA PRO A 131 -19.14 4.36 -7.64
C PRO A 131 -18.98 3.60 -8.95
N GLU A 132 -17.77 3.14 -9.26
CA GLU A 132 -17.48 2.33 -10.43
C GLU A 132 -16.97 0.97 -10.00
N ALA A 133 -17.51 -0.07 -10.62
CA ALA A 133 -17.12 -1.44 -10.32
C ALA A 133 -15.62 -1.64 -10.54
N GLY A 134 -14.98 -2.35 -9.61
CA GLY A 134 -13.55 -2.65 -9.63
C GLY A 134 -12.65 -1.51 -9.15
N LYS A 135 -13.14 -0.27 -8.99
CA LYS A 135 -12.34 0.86 -8.50
C LYS A 135 -12.21 0.86 -6.98
N SER A 136 -11.07 1.33 -6.50
CA SER A 136 -10.80 1.52 -5.08
C SER A 136 -11.03 2.98 -4.70
N TYR A 137 -11.73 3.18 -3.59
CA TYR A 137 -12.07 4.47 -3.02
C TYR A 137 -11.49 4.55 -1.61
N TRP A 138 -11.33 5.78 -1.12
CA TRP A 138 -10.77 6.02 0.20
C TRP A 138 -11.37 7.26 0.86
N MET A 139 -11.32 7.27 2.19
CA MET A 139 -11.69 8.39 3.05
C MET A 139 -10.59 8.63 4.08
N ALA A 140 -10.37 9.88 4.45
CA ALA A 140 -9.36 10.28 5.43
C ALA A 140 -10.03 10.90 6.67
N PHE A 141 -9.84 10.26 7.82
CA PHE A 141 -10.31 10.75 9.12
C PHE A 141 -9.17 11.47 9.84
N SER A 142 -9.45 12.65 10.40
CA SER A 142 -8.44 13.37 11.17
C SER A 142 -8.28 12.74 12.54
N ASN A 143 -7.05 12.38 12.91
CA ASN A 143 -6.67 11.80 14.19
C ASN A 143 -5.80 12.79 14.97
N LYS A 144 -6.39 13.95 15.28
CA LYS A 144 -5.73 14.96 16.10
C LYS A 144 -5.38 14.37 17.47
N GLY A 145 -4.15 14.61 17.91
CA GLY A 145 -3.66 14.05 19.16
C GLY A 145 -3.23 12.58 19.08
N ARG A 146 -3.32 11.93 17.90
CA ARG A 146 -2.85 10.54 17.68
C ARG A 146 -3.47 9.56 18.67
N LEU A 147 -4.77 9.70 18.90
CA LEU A 147 -5.51 8.92 19.89
C LEU A 147 -5.76 7.50 19.40
N VAL A 148 -6.08 7.34 18.11
CA VAL A 148 -6.09 6.04 17.43
C VAL A 148 -4.67 5.66 17.04
N LYS A 149 -4.26 4.43 17.32
CA LYS A 149 -2.92 3.87 17.11
C LYS A 149 -2.97 2.67 16.17
N ARG A 150 -1.78 2.22 15.75
CA ARG A 150 -1.64 0.97 15.01
C ARG A 150 -1.98 -0.21 15.91
N GLY A 151 -2.72 -1.17 15.37
CA GLY A 151 -3.20 -2.35 16.09
C GLY A 151 -4.60 -2.17 16.70
N ASP A 152 -5.06 -0.92 16.87
CA ASP A 152 -6.37 -0.64 17.44
C ASP A 152 -7.49 -1.20 16.55
N ARG A 153 -8.59 -1.59 17.19
CA ARG A 153 -9.80 -2.06 16.51
C ARG A 153 -10.80 -0.93 16.44
N VAL A 154 -11.14 -0.52 15.23
CA VAL A 154 -12.00 0.62 14.99
C VAL A 154 -13.22 0.22 14.17
N ASP A 155 -14.29 0.98 14.38
CA ASP A 155 -15.54 0.85 13.65
C ASP A 155 -15.70 2.02 12.69
N VAL A 156 -16.09 1.74 11.44
CA VAL A 156 -16.40 2.78 10.45
C VAL A 156 -17.91 2.81 10.24
N VAL A 157 -18.48 4.00 10.42
CA VAL A 157 -19.92 4.24 10.29
C VAL A 157 -20.17 5.30 9.22
N ILE A 158 -21.00 4.97 8.23
CA ILE A 158 -21.36 5.85 7.10
C ILE A 158 -22.87 5.73 6.85
N GLY A 159 -23.66 6.58 7.49
CA GLY A 159 -25.13 6.43 7.50
C GLY A 159 -25.52 5.03 8.00
N PRO A 160 -26.23 4.20 7.21
CA PRO A 160 -26.60 2.84 7.61
C PRO A 160 -25.47 1.80 7.44
N PHE A 161 -24.33 2.17 6.83
CA PHE A 161 -23.18 1.28 6.71
C PHE A 161 -22.40 1.25 8.02
N HIS A 162 -22.17 0.05 8.54
CA HIS A 162 -21.35 -0.20 9.72
C HIS A 162 -20.34 -1.30 9.40
N ALA A 163 -19.05 -0.97 9.48
CA ALA A 163 -17.98 -1.94 9.44
C ALA A 163 -17.28 -1.98 10.79
N GLN A 164 -17.36 -3.11 11.49
CA GLN A 164 -16.88 -3.24 12.87
C GLN A 164 -15.55 -4.00 12.95
N GLY A 165 -14.75 -3.65 13.96
CA GLY A 165 -13.55 -4.37 14.34
C GLY A 165 -12.43 -4.33 13.29
N LEU A 166 -12.36 -3.27 12.49
CA LEU A 166 -11.30 -3.06 11.51
C LEU A 166 -9.99 -2.78 12.25
N VAL A 167 -8.93 -3.52 11.93
CA VAL A 167 -7.61 -3.30 12.54
C VAL A 167 -6.87 -2.18 11.80
N VAL A 168 -6.30 -1.24 12.55
CA VAL A 168 -5.50 -0.13 12.02
C VAL A 168 -4.06 -0.58 11.73
N ASP A 169 -3.59 -0.34 10.50
CA ASP A 169 -2.25 -0.71 10.00
C ASP A 169 -1.22 0.42 9.99
#